data_AF-A0A9E5YKS5-F1
#
_entry.id   AF-A0A9E5YKS5-F1
#
_cell.length_a   1.000
_cell.length_b   1.000
_cell.length_c   1.000
_cell.angle_alpha   90.00
_cell.angle_beta   90.00
_cell.angle_gamma   90.00
#
_symmetry.space_group_name_H-M   'P 1'
#
loop_
_entity.id
_entity.type
_entity.pdbx_description
1 polymer ?
#
loop_
_entity_poly.entity_id
_entity_poly.type
_entity_poly.pdbx_seq_one_letter_code
_entity_poly.pdbx_strand_id
1 'polypeptide(L)' 'MNILIVEDDKQVISTITQILERLGYQTDAAETGEDAVKKVKEKRF' A
#
# COMPACT_ATOMS: atom_id res chain seq x y z
N MET A 1 -4.81 -10.82 -4.62
CA MET A 1 -3.45 -10.61 -4.10
C MET A 1 -3.39 -9.17 -3.66
N ASN A 2 -3.11 -8.92 -2.38
CA ASN A 2 -3.21 -7.58 -1.82
C ASN A 2 -1.81 -7.08 -1.49
N ILE A 3 -1.45 -5.89 -1.96
CA ILE A 3 -0.11 -5.34 -1.78
C ILE A 3 -0.20 -4.17 -0.82
N LEU A 4 0.63 -4.16 0.23
CA LEU A 4 0.81 -3.00 1.10
C LEU A 4 1.97 -2.15 0.60
N ILE A 5 1.69 -0.92 0.23
CA ILE A 5 2.68 0.10 -0.16
C ILE A 5 3.05 0.88 1.10
N VAL A 6 4.34 0.99 1.41
CA VAL A 6 4.84 1.76 2.56
C VAL A 6 5.73 2.87 2.02
N GLU A 7 5.22 4.10 2.04
CA GLU A 7 5.80 5.26 1.36
C GLU A 7 5.22 6.54 1.96
N ASP A 8 6.05 7.55 2.25
CA ASP A 8 5.61 8.79 2.90
C ASP A 8 5.14 9.87 1.90
N ASP A 9 5.53 9.76 0.62
CA ASP A 9 5.06 10.66 -0.43
C ASP A 9 3.75 10.18 -1.08
N LYS A 10 2.70 11.00 -0.94
CA LYS A 10 1.36 10.74 -1.50
C LYS A 10 1.31 10.68 -3.02
N GLN A 11 2.15 11.45 -3.71
CA GLN A 11 2.23 11.42 -5.17
C GLN A 11 2.84 10.09 -5.63
N VAL A 12 3.84 9.58 -4.91
CA VAL A 12 4.45 8.28 -5.18
C VAL A 12 3.46 7.15 -4.91
N ILE A 13 2.75 7.18 -3.77
CA ILE A 13 1.68 6.22 -3.46
C ILE A 13 0.64 6.18 -4.60
N SER A 14 0.14 7.33 -5.03
CA SER A 14 -0.86 7.40 -6.11
C SER A 14 -0.36 6.78 -7.41
N THR A 15 0.91 7.02 -7.76
CA THR A 15 1.53 6.46 -8.96
C THR A 15 1.64 4.95 -8.88
N ILE A 16 2.13 4.41 -7.75
CA ILE A 16 2.30 2.97 -7.55
C ILE A 16 0.94 2.27 -7.53
N THR A 17 -0.03 2.81 -6.80
CA THR A 17 -1.41 2.30 -6.74
C THR A 17 -2.01 2.17 -8.13
N GLN A 18 -1.95 3.22 -8.96
CA GLN A 18 -2.49 3.19 -10.31
C GLN A 18 -1.84 2.10 -11.19
N ILE A 19 -0.53 1.88 -11.05
CA ILE A 19 0.18 0.83 -11.81
C ILE A 19 -0.30 -0.55 -11.36
N LEU A 20 -0.34 -0.81 -10.05
CA LEU A 20 -0.70 -2.12 -9.50
C LEU A 20 -2.17 -2.46 -9.73
N GLU A 21 -3.08 -1.49 -9.60
CA GLU A 21 -4.50 -1.70 -9.89
C GLU A 21 -4.74 -2.01 -11.37
N ARG A 22 -4.02 -1.35 -12.29
CA ARG A 22 -4.06 -1.68 -13.73
C ARG A 22 -3.57 -3.09 -14.04
N LEU A 23 -2.70 -3.65 -13.20
CA LEU A 23 -2.23 -5.03 -13.28
C LEU A 23 -3.18 -6.02 -12.57
N GLY A 24 -4.29 -5.55 -12.00
CA GLY A 24 -5.31 -6.39 -11.35
C GLY A 24 -5.04 -6.71 -9.88
N TYR A 25 -4.09 -6.01 -9.25
CA TYR A 25 -3.84 -6.13 -7.81
C TYR A 25 -4.75 -5.20 -7.02
N GLN A 26 -5.02 -5.57 -5.76
CA GLN A 26 -5.57 -4.63 -4.79
C GLN A 26 -4.43 -4.05 -3.96
N THR A 27 -4.49 -2.77 -3.67
CA THR A 27 -3.45 -2.08 -2.90
C THR A 27 -4.02 -1.44 -1.66
N ASP A 28 -3.26 -1.48 -0.57
CA ASP A 28 -3.39 -0.59 0.58
C ASP A 28 -2.11 0.23 0.71
N ALA A 29 -2.18 1.41 1.30
CA ALA A 29 -1.02 2.27 1.54
C ALA A 29 -0.85 2.57 3.04
N ALA A 30 0.40 2.77 3.47
CA ALA A 30 0.80 3.26 4.77
C ALA A 30 1.83 4.38 4.61
N GLU A 31 1.59 5.52 5.27
CA GLU A 31 2.47 6.71 5.20
C GLU A 31 3.65 6.63 6.18
N THR A 32 3.60 5.72 7.16
CA THR A 32 4.70 5.51 8.12
C THR A 32 4.91 4.02 8.43
N GLY A 33 6.06 3.71 9.01
CA GLY A 33 6.38 2.36 9.47
C GLY A 33 5.41 1.86 10.55
N GLU A 34 4.98 2.71 11.49
CA GLU A 34 4.01 2.34 12.52
C GLU A 34 2.65 1.98 11.92
N ASP A 35 2.17 2.75 10.95
CA ASP A 35 0.91 2.48 10.25
C ASP A 35 1.01 1.17 9.45
N ALA A 36 2.15 0.93 8.79
CA ALA A 36 2.41 -0.31 8.08
C ALA A 36 2.36 -1.53 9.03
N VAL A 37 3.05 -1.44 10.18
CA VAL A 37 3.06 -2.49 11.20
C VAL A 37 1.66 -2.74 11.77
N LYS A 38 0.85 -1.69 11.94
CA LYS A 38 -0.55 -1.84 12.37
C LYS A 38 -1.38 -2.60 11.32
N LYS A 39 -1.29 -2.22 10.04
CA LYS A 39 -2.05 -2.84 8.95
C LYS A 39 -1.72 -4.32 8.77
N VAL A 40 -0.44 -4.70 8.81
CA VAL A 40 -0.05 -6.13 8.68
C VAL A 40 -0.50 -7.00 9.85
N LYS A 41 -0.76 -6.41 11.02
CA LYS A 41 -1.35 -7.12 12.16
C LYS A 41 -2.85 -7.33 12.01
N GLU A 42 -3.56 -6.40 11.36
CA GLU A 42 -5.01 -6.46 11.15
C GLU A 42 -5.41 -7.29 9.93
N LYS A 43 -4.56 -7.32 8.89
CA LYS A 43 -4.83 -7.97 7.60
C LYS A 43 -3.57 -8.60 7.02
N ARG A 44 -3.75 -9.73 6.31
CA ARG A 44 -2.69 -10.32 5.48
C ARG A 44 -2.68 -9.72 4.07
N PHE A 45 -1.47 -9.48 3.58
CA PHE A 45 -1.16 -8.95 2.25
C PHE A 45 -0.40 -10.00 1.47
#